data_AF-A0Z8K6-F1
#
_entry.id   AF-A0Z8K6-F1
#
_cell.length_a   1.000
_cell.length_b   1.000
_cell.length_c   1.000
_cell.angle_alpha   90.00
_cell.angle_beta   90.00
_cell.angle_gamma   90.00
#
_symmetry.space_group_name_H-M   'P 1'
#
loop_
_entity.id
_entity.type
_entity.pdbx_description
1 polymer ?
#
loop_
_entity_poly.entity_id
_entity_poly.type
_entity_poly.pdbx_seq_one_letter_code
_entity_poly.pdbx_strand_id
1 'polypeptide(L)'
;MLLYLLVALIDEATAATTISLLDLPLGHLIPMGLVDPEVGLLVLLYRPIMAIPTTSVTVRRLHDVGRSGWWALLWILPVPVLGWLYLIPLLCKPSKIQTVMTS
;
A
#
# COMPACT_ATOMS: atom_id res chain seq x y z
N MET A 1 5.30 0.17 -13.25
CA MET A 1 6.65 -0.44 -13.24
C MET A 1 7.70 0.46 -13.87
N LEU A 2 7.46 1.05 -15.05
CA LEU A 2 8.42 1.94 -15.73
C LEU A 2 8.87 3.16 -14.87
N LEU A 3 7.91 3.83 -14.20
CA LEU A 3 8.19 4.98 -13.33
C LEU A 3 9.07 4.62 -12.12
N TYR A 4 8.94 3.40 -11.60
CA TYR A 4 9.76 2.91 -10.49
C TYR A 4 11.21 2.70 -10.93
N LEU A 5 11.43 2.14 -12.13
CA LEU A 5 12.76 1.99 -12.72
C LEU A 5 13.40 3.36 -12.99
N LEU A 6 12.61 4.34 -13.44
CA LEU A 6 13.09 5.70 -13.64
C LEU A 6 13.55 6.33 -12.32
N VAL A 7 12.74 6.22 -11.27
CA VAL A 7 13.10 6.69 -9.92
C VAL A 7 14.36 5.98 -9.41
N ALA A 8 14.48 4.67 -9.58
CA ALA A 8 15.67 3.91 -9.19
C ALA A 8 16.93 4.35 -9.97
N LEU A 9 16.81 4.61 -11.27
CA LEU A 9 17.91 5.11 -12.09
C LEU A 9 18.34 6.53 -11.71
N ILE A 10 17.39 7.40 -11.33
CA ILE A 10 17.70 8.73 -10.81
C ILE A 10 18.44 8.61 -9.48
N ASP A 11 18.00 7.73 -8.59
CA ASP A 11 18.61 7.50 -7.29
C ASP A 11 20.07 7.03 -7.42
N GLU A 12 20.31 6.04 -8.30
CA GLU A 12 21.63 5.53 -8.68
C GLU A 12 22.53 6.61 -9.30
N ALA A 13 21.96 7.44 -10.20
CA ALA A 13 22.67 8.56 -10.81
C ALA A 13 22.98 9.69 -9.81
N THR A 14 22.26 9.75 -8.67
CA THR A 14 22.35 10.79 -7.65
C THR A 14 22.82 10.21 -6.32
N ALA A 15 23.78 9.28 -6.35
CA ALA A 15 24.37 8.52 -5.23
C ALA A 15 24.80 9.34 -3.98
N ALA A 16 24.67 10.67 -4.01
CA ALA A 16 24.84 11.58 -2.89
C ALA A 16 23.67 11.64 -1.89
N THR A 17 22.52 11.00 -2.17
CA THR A 17 21.29 11.12 -1.36
C THR A 17 20.81 9.78 -0.77
N THR A 18 21.73 8.86 -0.50
CA THR A 18 21.43 7.58 0.16
C THR A 18 21.28 7.77 1.67
N ILE A 19 20.24 7.17 2.25
CA ILE A 19 20.01 7.12 3.70
C ILE A 19 20.02 5.65 4.10
N SER A 20 20.75 5.33 5.17
CA SER A 20 20.73 4.00 5.77
C SER A 20 19.35 3.69 6.32
N LEU A 21 18.69 2.67 5.78
CA LEU A 21 17.41 2.16 6.26
C LEU A 21 17.47 1.79 7.74
N LEU A 22 18.62 1.31 8.23
CA LEU A 22 18.83 0.91 9.63
C LEU A 22 18.77 2.09 10.62
N ASP A 23 18.99 3.32 10.17
CA ASP A 23 18.90 4.52 11.01
C ASP A 23 17.43 4.96 11.22
N LEU A 24 16.49 4.40 10.45
CA LEU A 24 15.08 4.69 10.61
C LEU A 24 14.49 3.86 11.76
N PRO A 25 13.58 4.43 12.57
CA PRO A 25 12.96 3.74 13.71
C PRO A 25 12.15 2.50 13.29
N LEU A 26 11.78 2.37 12.01
CA LEU A 26 11.10 1.20 11.42
C LEU A 26 11.95 0.46 10.38
N GLY A 27 13.24 0.79 10.25
CA GLY A 27 14.17 0.17 9.30
C GLY A 27 14.26 -1.34 9.43
N HIS A 28 14.26 -1.81 10.68
CA HIS A 28 14.34 -3.23 11.02
C HIS A 28 13.13 -4.06 10.55
N LEU A 29 11.98 -3.43 10.29
CA LEU A 29 10.77 -4.10 9.78
C LEU A 29 10.85 -4.35 8.25
N ILE A 30 11.80 -3.72 7.56
CA ILE A 30 11.99 -3.85 6.11
C ILE A 30 13.10 -4.88 5.87
N PRO A 31 12.79 -6.15 5.51
CA PRO A 31 13.81 -7.18 5.32
C PRO A 31 14.81 -6.84 4.20
N MET A 32 14.42 -5.97 3.26
CA MET A 32 15.30 -5.45 2.21
C MET A 32 16.49 -4.64 2.76
N GLY A 33 16.34 -3.97 3.90
CA GLY A 33 17.40 -3.14 4.49
C GLY A 33 18.56 -3.93 5.10
N LEU A 34 18.40 -5.25 5.26
CA LEU A 34 19.47 -6.16 5.70
C LEU A 34 20.39 -6.61 4.56
N VAL A 35 19.92 -6.48 3.31
CA VAL A 35 20.66 -6.87 2.10
C VAL A 35 21.34 -5.65 1.48
N ASP A 36 20.59 -4.56 1.32
CA ASP A 36 21.11 -3.26 0.91
C ASP A 36 20.56 -2.18 1.86
N PRO A 37 21.35 -1.72 2.83
CA PRO A 37 20.90 -0.73 3.80
C PRO A 37 20.75 0.65 3.16
N GLU A 38 21.42 0.91 2.05
CA GLU A 38 21.37 2.19 1.37
C GLU A 38 20.20 2.23 0.39
N VAL A 39 19.20 3.05 0.69
CA VAL A 39 18.18 3.43 -0.29
C VAL A 39 18.12 4.94 -0.36
N GLY A 40 17.98 5.50 -1.55
CA GLY A 40 17.80 6.94 -1.65
C GLY A 40 16.38 7.37 -1.34
N LEU A 41 16.30 8.63 -0.93
CA LEU A 41 15.12 9.25 -0.34
C LEU A 41 13.92 9.23 -1.30
N LEU A 42 14.17 9.34 -2.61
CA LEU A 42 13.13 9.36 -3.63
C LEU A 42 12.41 8.01 -3.73
N VAL A 43 13.17 6.91 -3.68
CA VAL A 43 12.62 5.55 -3.68
C VAL A 43 11.79 5.31 -2.41
N LEU A 44 12.30 5.76 -1.25
CA LEU A 44 11.61 5.63 0.04
C LEU A 44 10.24 6.33 0.03
N LEU A 45 10.17 7.57 -0.47
CA LEU A 45 8.93 8.35 -0.57
C LEU A 45 7.99 7.85 -1.66
N TYR A 46 8.52 7.32 -2.76
CA TYR A 46 7.70 6.84 -3.88
C TYR A 46 6.83 5.64 -3.51
N ARG A 47 7.34 4.72 -2.67
CA ARG A 47 6.64 3.49 -2.25
C ARG A 47 5.26 3.74 -1.62
N PRO A 48 5.13 4.57 -0.55
CA PRO A 48 3.83 4.85 0.05
C PRO A 48 2.92 5.64 -0.88
N ILE A 49 3.44 6.56 -1.68
CA ILE A 49 2.65 7.33 -2.66
C ILE A 49 1.95 6.38 -3.64
N MET A 50 2.66 5.35 -4.11
CA MET A 50 2.10 4.39 -5.05
C MET A 50 1.17 3.35 -4.41
N ALA A 51 1.15 3.25 -3.07
CA ALA A 51 0.21 2.42 -2.32
C ALA A 51 -1.14 3.13 -2.04
N ILE A 52 -1.20 4.46 -2.22
CA ILE A 52 -2.44 5.25 -2.11
C ILE A 52 -3.54 4.76 -3.07
N PRO A 53 -3.29 4.60 -4.39
CA PRO A 53 -4.35 4.23 -5.33
C PRO A 53 -4.97 2.85 -5.05
N THR A 54 -4.16 1.86 -4.68
CA THR A 54 -4.64 0.52 -4.30
C THR A 54 -5.51 0.57 -3.05
N THR A 55 -5.11 1.35 -2.05
CA THR A 55 -5.91 1.55 -0.84
C THR A 55 -7.21 2.30 -1.14
N SER A 56 -7.15 3.34 -1.97
CA SER A 56 -8.29 4.15 -2.38
C SER A 56 -9.37 3.34 -3.11
N VAL A 57 -8.99 2.47 -4.04
CA VAL A 57 -9.92 1.58 -4.74
C VAL A 57 -10.56 0.59 -3.76
N THR A 58 -9.79 0.05 -2.81
CA THR A 58 -10.30 -0.89 -1.80
C THR A 58 -11.31 -0.21 -0.86
N VAL A 59 -11.03 1.03 -0.43
CA VAL A 59 -11.97 1.86 0.36
C VAL A 59 -13.28 2.07 -0.38
N ARG A 60 -13.21 2.43 -1.67
CA ARG A 60 -14.41 2.61 -2.51
C ARG A 60 -15.23 1.33 -2.61
N ARG A 61 -14.60 0.18 -2.87
CA ARG A 61 -15.29 -1.11 -2.96
C ARG A 61 -15.95 -1.50 -1.64
N LEU A 62 -15.34 -1.20 -0.51
CA LEU A 62 -15.95 -1.47 0.78
C LEU A 62 -17.15 -0.58 1.07
N HIS A 63 -17.06 0.68 0.68
CA HIS A 63 -18.16 1.63 0.75
C HIS A 63 -19.33 1.17 -0.13
N ASP A 64 -19.05 0.67 -1.34
CA ASP A 64 -20.06 0.09 -2.26
C ASP A 64 -20.79 -1.14 -1.67
N VAL A 65 -20.16 -1.86 -0.74
CA VAL A 65 -20.72 -3.03 -0.03
C VAL A 65 -21.44 -2.62 1.28
N GLY A 66 -21.49 -1.32 1.59
CA GLY A 66 -22.15 -0.78 2.79
C GLY A 66 -21.34 -1.00 4.08
N ARG A 67 -20.01 -1.12 3.98
CA ARG A 67 -19.10 -1.21 5.14
C ARG A 67 -18.22 0.04 5.23
N SER A 68 -17.68 0.29 6.44
CA SER A 68 -16.80 1.43 6.67
C SER A 68 -15.48 1.30 5.90
N GLY A 69 -15.01 2.38 5.29
CA GLY A 69 -13.72 2.41 4.58
C GLY A 69 -12.50 2.10 5.46
N TRP A 70 -12.67 2.18 6.78
CA TRP A 70 -11.64 1.87 7.79
C TRP A 70 -11.08 0.46 7.71
N TRP A 71 -11.84 -0.51 7.19
CA TRP A 71 -11.35 -1.87 7.01
C TRP A 71 -10.31 -2.00 5.89
N ALA A 72 -10.16 -1.01 5.01
CA ALA A 72 -9.07 -1.02 4.02
C ALA A 72 -7.67 -0.84 4.66
N LEU A 73 -7.60 -0.29 5.88
CA LEU A 73 -6.35 -0.16 6.64
C LEU A 73 -5.75 -1.53 7.02
N LEU A 74 -6.56 -2.60 7.06
CA LEU A 74 -6.05 -3.98 7.23
C LEU A 74 -5.16 -4.44 6.07
N TRP A 75 -5.14 -3.74 4.94
CA TRP A 75 -4.21 -4.01 3.83
C TRP A 75 -2.81 -3.41 4.07
N ILE A 76 -2.72 -2.33 4.86
CA ILE A 76 -1.48 -1.60 5.16
C ILE A 76 -0.84 -2.11 6.45
N LEU A 77 -1.65 -2.55 7.42
CA LEU A 77 -1.14 -3.09 8.67
C LEU A 77 -0.36 -4.40 8.38
N PRO A 78 0.80 -4.65 9.00
CA PRO A 78 1.65 -5.83 8.80
C PRO A 78 1.04 -7.16 9.30
N VAL A 79 -0.30 -7.27 9.30
CA VAL A 79 -1.06 -8.49 9.56
C VAL A 79 -1.73 -8.97 8.25
N PRO A 80 -0.96 -9.25 7.17
CA PRO A 80 -1.52 -9.55 5.85
C PRO A 80 -2.41 -10.79 5.86
N VAL A 81 -2.15 -11.76 6.74
CA VAL A 81 -2.92 -13.02 6.79
C VAL A 81 -4.36 -12.78 7.26
N LEU A 82 -4.56 -12.02 8.34
CA LEU A 82 -5.91 -11.78 8.88
C LEU A 82 -6.67 -10.73 8.05
N GLY A 83 -5.96 -9.72 7.53
CA GLY A 83 -6.54 -8.69 6.66
C GLY A 83 -7.12 -9.27 5.37
N TRP A 84 -6.36 -10.11 4.67
CA TRP A 84 -6.82 -10.72 3.42
C TRP A 84 -7.98 -11.69 3.64
N LEU A 85 -7.92 -12.54 4.67
CA LEU A 85 -8.99 -13.50 4.96
C LEU A 85 -10.33 -12.82 5.26
N TYR A 86 -10.32 -11.63 5.88
CA TYR A 86 -11.54 -10.86 6.13
C TYR A 86 -12.00 -10.03 4.92
N LEU A 87 -11.07 -9.41 4.19
CA LEU A 87 -11.40 -8.53 3.05
C LEU A 87 -11.85 -9.29 1.80
N ILE A 88 -11.25 -10.44 1.48
CA ILE A 88 -11.60 -11.24 0.29
C ILE A 88 -13.10 -11.57 0.23
N PRO A 89 -13.71 -12.21 1.25
CA PRO A 89 -15.13 -12.53 1.20
C PRO A 89 -16.02 -11.27 1.20
N LEU A 90 -15.54 -10.15 1.75
CA LEU A 90 -16.27 -8.89 1.75
C LEU A 90 -16.25 -8.19 0.38
N LEU A 91 -15.13 -8.27 -0.34
CA LEU A 91 -14.98 -7.76 -1.71
C LEU A 91 -15.73 -8.61 -2.75
N CYS A 92 -15.92 -9.91 -2.47
CA CYS A 92 -16.73 -10.81 -3.30
C CYS A 92 -18.25 -10.67 -3.07
N LYS A 93 -18.70 -9.90 -2.07
CA LYS A 93 -20.14 -9.66 -1.90
C LYS A 93 -20.68 -8.73 -3.00
N PRO A 94 -21.90 -9.00 -3.50
CA PRO A 94 -22.56 -8.06 -4.39
C PRO A 94 -22.71 -6.72 -3.68
N SER A 95 -22.48 -5.62 -4.41
CA SER A 95 -22.77 -4.28 -3.90
C SER A 95 -24.24 -4.20 -3.50
N LYS A 96 -24.56 -3.55 -2.37
CA LYS A 96 -25.96 -3.24 -2.05
C LYS A 96 -26.45 -2.20 -3.08
N ILE A 97 -26.99 -2.67 -4.19
CA ILE A 97 -27.84 -1.86 -5.04
C ILE A 97 -29.08 -1.60 -4.19
N GLN A 98 -29.29 -0.34 -3.81
CA GLN A 98 -30.49 0.07 -3.13
C GLN A 98 -31.63 -0.18 -4.11
N THR A 99 -32.33 -1.30 -3.94
CA THR A 99 -33.58 -1.62 -4.65
C THR A 99 -34.62 -0.60 -4.23
N VAL A 100 -34.51 0.61 -4.77
CA VAL A 100 -35.62 1.52 -4.95
C VAL A 100 -36.34 0.98 -6.18
N MET A 101 -37.64 0.74 -6.07
CA MET A 101 -38.52 0.06 -7.04
C MET A 101 -38.73 -1.44 -6.81
N THR A 102 -39.49 -1.79 -5.76
CA THR A 102 -40.80 -2.42 -5.97
C THR A 102 -41.72 -1.93 -4.86
N SER A 103 -42.51 -0.91 -5.21
CA SER A 103 -43.77 -0.55 -4.56
C SER A 103 -44.75 -1.71 -4.55
#